data_AF-A0A9Q1RCQ9-F1
#
_entry.id   AF-A0A9Q1RCQ9-F1
#
_cell.length_a   1.000
_cell.length_b   1.000
_cell.length_c   1.000
_cell.angle_alpha   90.00
_cell.angle_beta   90.00
_cell.angle_gamma   90.00
#
_symmetry.space_group_name_H-M   'P 1'
#
loop_
_entity.id
_entity.type
_entity.pdbx_description
1 polymer ?
#
loop_
_entity_poly.entity_id
_entity_poly.type
_entity_poly.pdbx_seq_one_letter_code
_entity_poly.pdbx_strand_id
1 'polypeptide(L)'
;MASGTTTKVAPAIIVGCGRVGRALQDLGNGDDVLVKRGEPVPIDFEGPILVYTRNEDLEAVLDATPKSHWSDLVFFQNGMLEHCFESKGLGDADQVLAYFAVSKLGEPPTDGKTDTNPEGLTAAYGKWTAAVPARLHAGGLSCNEKNQLHMVLEKEPFHKQMLEKLI
;
A
#
# COMPACT_ATOMS: atom_id res chain seq x y z
N MET A 1 5.34 -26.78 -13.56
CA MET A 1 4.05 -26.51 -12.86
C MET A 1 4.41 -25.86 -11.53
N ALA A 2 4.45 -24.53 -11.46
CA ALA A 2 4.73 -23.84 -10.20
C ALA A 2 3.47 -23.92 -9.33
N SER A 3 3.59 -24.59 -8.19
CA SER A 3 2.56 -24.67 -7.15
C SER A 3 2.39 -23.28 -6.53
N GLY A 4 1.42 -22.51 -7.00
CA GLY A 4 1.05 -21.24 -6.40
C GLY A 4 0.45 -21.48 -5.02
N THR A 5 1.23 -21.23 -3.97
CA THR A 5 0.67 -21.05 -2.63
C THR A 5 -0.23 -19.83 -2.66
N THR A 6 -1.55 -20.04 -2.62
CA THR A 6 -2.51 -18.95 -2.40
C THR A 6 -2.28 -18.38 -1.00
N THR A 7 -1.44 -17.36 -0.89
CA THR A 7 -1.28 -16.60 0.35
C THR A 7 -2.61 -15.96 0.71
N LYS A 8 -3.16 -16.30 1.88
CA LYS A 8 -4.45 -15.79 2.34
C LYS A 8 -4.39 -14.27 2.48
N VAL A 9 -5.31 -13.56 1.84
CA VAL A 9 -5.42 -12.09 1.96
C VAL A 9 -5.94 -11.76 3.37
N ALA A 10 -5.15 -10.99 4.11
CA ALA A 10 -5.54 -10.49 5.43
C ALA A 10 -6.57 -9.34 5.29
N PRO A 11 -7.54 -9.24 6.22
CA PRO A 11 -8.43 -8.09 6.25
C PRO A 11 -7.61 -6.81 6.51
N ALA A 12 -8.08 -5.69 5.98
CA ALA A 12 -7.43 -4.40 6.15
C ALA A 12 -8.44 -3.29 6.44
N ILE A 13 -7.96 -2.23 7.08
CA ILE A 13 -8.65 -0.95 7.03
C ILE A 13 -8.20 -0.23 5.76
N ILE A 14 -9.16 0.30 5.00
CA ILE A 14 -8.91 1.06 3.79
C ILE A 14 -9.29 2.52 4.05
N VAL A 15 -8.29 3.40 4.04
CA VAL A 15 -8.52 4.85 4.23
C VAL A 15 -8.54 5.52 2.85
N GLY A 16 -9.72 6.01 2.47
CA GLY A 16 -9.96 6.70 1.20
C GLY A 16 -10.85 5.89 0.25
N CYS A 17 -12.08 6.34 0.05
CA CYS A 17 -13.08 5.67 -0.80
C CYS A 17 -13.00 6.06 -2.30
N GLY A 18 -11.80 6.39 -2.79
CA GLY A 18 -11.56 6.73 -4.18
C GLY A 18 -11.48 5.50 -5.09
N ARG A 19 -11.08 5.72 -6.36
CA ARG A 19 -10.91 4.64 -7.36
C ARG A 19 -10.02 3.51 -6.83
N VAL A 20 -8.83 3.85 -6.33
CA VAL A 20 -7.87 2.85 -5.88
C VAL A 20 -8.23 2.26 -4.54
N GLY A 21 -8.66 3.05 -3.55
CA GLY A 21 -9.10 2.48 -2.27
C GLY A 21 -10.26 1.50 -2.45
N ARG A 22 -11.22 1.81 -3.33
CA ARG A 22 -12.27 0.84 -3.66
C ARG A 22 -11.73 -0.41 -4.35
N ALA A 23 -10.82 -0.25 -5.31
CA ALA A 23 -10.16 -1.40 -5.92
C ALA A 23 -9.44 -2.27 -4.88
N LEU A 24 -8.68 -1.68 -3.95
CA LEU A 24 -7.99 -2.41 -2.89
C LEU A 24 -8.96 -3.18 -1.98
N GLN A 25 -10.13 -2.60 -1.66
CA GLN A 25 -11.20 -3.30 -0.94
C GLN A 25 -11.75 -4.48 -1.75
N ASP A 26 -11.99 -4.29 -3.04
CA ASP A 26 -12.50 -5.35 -3.92
C ASP A 26 -11.46 -6.49 -4.12
N LEU A 27 -10.16 -6.20 -3.97
CA LEU A 27 -9.08 -7.20 -3.92
C LEU A 27 -8.94 -7.90 -2.56
N GLY A 28 -9.74 -7.50 -1.57
CA GLY A 28 -9.73 -8.04 -0.22
C GLY A 28 -10.38 -9.41 -0.10
N ASN A 29 -10.55 -9.85 1.14
CA ASN A 29 -11.23 -11.10 1.47
C ASN A 29 -12.73 -10.92 1.81
N GLY A 30 -13.24 -9.68 1.73
CA GLY A 30 -14.61 -9.32 2.09
C GLY A 30 -14.80 -8.74 3.50
N ASP A 31 -13.79 -8.86 4.36
CA ASP A 31 -13.83 -8.42 5.77
C ASP A 31 -13.14 -7.05 5.99
N ASP A 32 -12.87 -6.31 4.92
CA ASP A 32 -12.21 -5.00 4.99
C ASP A 32 -13.14 -3.91 5.52
N VAL A 33 -12.58 -3.00 6.31
CA VAL A 33 -13.28 -1.82 6.82
C VAL A 33 -12.90 -0.60 6.00
N LEU A 34 -13.87 0.03 5.35
CA LEU A 34 -13.65 1.28 4.62
C LEU A 34 -13.88 2.49 5.53
N VAL A 35 -12.86 3.32 5.68
CA VAL A 35 -12.89 4.57 6.45
C VAL A 35 -12.92 5.77 5.49
N LYS A 36 -13.94 6.62 5.63
CA LYS A 36 -14.10 7.83 4.83
C LYS A 36 -13.49 9.04 5.53
N ARG A 37 -13.42 10.15 4.79
CA ARG A 37 -12.95 11.44 5.31
C ARG A 37 -13.78 11.84 6.55
N GLY A 38 -13.09 12.11 7.66
CA GLY A 38 -13.70 12.54 8.92
C GLY A 38 -14.22 11.40 9.80
N GLU A 39 -14.18 10.14 9.35
CA GLU A 39 -14.46 8.99 10.17
C GLU A 39 -13.19 8.55 10.93
N PRO A 40 -13.28 8.19 12.22
CA PRO A 40 -12.14 7.70 12.96
C PRO A 40 -11.74 6.30 12.50
N VAL A 41 -10.44 6.01 12.56
CA VAL A 41 -9.93 4.65 12.36
C VAL A 41 -10.29 3.78 13.58
N PRO A 42 -10.91 2.59 13.40
CA PRO A 42 -11.23 1.71 14.51
C PRO A 42 -9.99 1.28 15.30
N ILE A 43 -10.08 1.31 16.63
CA ILE A 43 -8.99 0.88 17.53
C ILE A 43 -8.94 -0.66 17.70
N ASP A 44 -10.09 -1.33 17.57
CA ASP A 44 -10.20 -2.78 17.77
C ASP A 44 -10.04 -3.53 16.44
N PHE A 45 -9.07 -3.15 15.62
CA PHE A 45 -8.77 -3.80 14.35
C PHE A 45 -7.30 -4.21 14.28
N GLU A 46 -7.07 -5.49 14.00
CA GLU A 46 -5.74 -6.03 13.77
C GLU A 46 -5.50 -6.21 12.27
N GLY A 47 -4.52 -5.50 11.72
CA GLY A 47 -4.17 -5.61 10.31
C GLY A 47 -3.58 -4.32 9.76
N PRO A 48 -3.19 -4.33 8.47
CA PRO A 48 -2.68 -3.14 7.82
C PRO A 48 -3.78 -2.09 7.62
N ILE A 49 -3.39 -0.83 7.73
CA ILE A 49 -4.23 0.33 7.39
C ILE A 49 -3.72 0.87 6.05
N LEU A 50 -4.37 0.49 4.95
CA LEU A 50 -3.99 0.89 3.60
C LEU A 50 -4.49 2.31 3.33
N VAL A 51 -3.56 3.26 3.27
CA VAL A 51 -3.86 4.68 3.05
C VAL A 51 -3.71 5.01 1.58
N TYR A 52 -4.85 5.31 0.93
CA TYR A 52 -4.90 5.83 -0.43
C TYR A 52 -5.70 7.13 -0.46
N THR A 53 -5.06 8.21 -0.04
CA THR A 53 -5.61 9.58 -0.04
C THR A 53 -4.74 10.49 -0.92
N ARG A 54 -5.01 11.79 -0.97
CA ARG A 54 -4.03 12.73 -1.54
C ARG A 54 -2.99 13.09 -0.49
N ASN A 55 -1.79 13.49 -0.92
CA ASN A 55 -0.74 13.95 0.00
C ASN A 55 -1.23 15.08 0.94
N GLU A 56 -2.08 15.99 0.44
CA GLU A 56 -2.70 17.08 1.24
C GLU A 56 -3.64 16.59 2.35
N ASP A 57 -4.19 15.37 2.21
CA ASP A 57 -5.12 14.78 3.18
C ASP A 57 -4.41 13.89 4.22
N LEU A 58 -3.09 13.66 4.10
CA LEU A 58 -2.36 12.75 5.00
C LEU A 58 -2.41 13.20 6.47
N GLU A 59 -2.39 14.51 6.72
CA GLU A 59 -2.50 15.05 8.09
C GLU A 59 -3.81 14.59 8.76
N ALA A 60 -4.91 14.74 8.05
CA ALA A 60 -6.23 14.37 8.55
C ALA A 60 -6.35 12.86 8.80
N VAL A 61 -5.64 12.03 8.01
CA VAL A 61 -5.57 10.58 8.25
C VAL A 61 -4.85 10.29 9.56
N LEU A 62 -3.73 10.96 9.81
CA LEU A 62 -2.96 10.77 11.04
C LEU A 62 -3.74 11.23 12.28
N ASP A 63 -4.46 12.34 12.19
CA ASP A 63 -5.33 12.84 13.26
C ASP A 63 -6.49 11.89 13.56
N ALA A 64 -7.05 11.26 12.53
CA ALA A 64 -8.12 10.28 12.65
C ALA A 64 -7.63 8.88 13.07
N THR A 65 -6.32 8.63 13.06
CA THR A 65 -5.71 7.34 13.41
C THR A 65 -5.15 7.38 14.83
N PRO A 66 -5.58 6.49 15.74
CA PRO A 66 -4.95 6.38 17.05
C PRO A 66 -3.44 6.16 16.92
N LYS A 67 -2.63 6.89 17.69
CA LYS A 67 -1.15 6.81 17.61
C LYS A 67 -0.59 5.40 17.80
N SER A 68 -1.29 4.54 18.54
CA SER A 68 -0.93 3.13 18.72
C SER A 68 -0.93 2.33 17.41
N HIS A 69 -1.71 2.76 16.41
CA HIS A 69 -1.83 2.13 15.09
C HIS A 69 -1.02 2.84 14.01
N TRP A 70 -0.24 3.87 14.34
CA TRP A 70 0.59 4.53 13.34
C TRP A 70 1.63 3.59 12.70
N SER A 71 2.09 2.57 13.45
CA SER A 71 2.95 1.51 12.94
C SER A 71 2.24 0.50 12.02
N ASP A 72 0.92 0.61 11.87
CA ASP A 72 0.12 -0.21 10.96
C ASP A 72 -0.28 0.54 9.68
N LEU A 73 0.07 1.82 9.56
CA LEU A 73 -0.21 2.64 8.38
C LEU A 73 0.68 2.23 7.21
N VAL A 74 0.06 1.88 6.09
CA VAL A 74 0.71 1.51 4.82
C VAL A 74 0.35 2.55 3.77
N PHE A 75 1.30 3.38 3.37
CA PHE A 75 1.06 4.51 2.48
C PHE A 75 1.25 4.14 1.00
N PHE A 76 0.17 4.19 0.21
CA PHE A 76 0.19 4.01 -1.25
C PHE A 76 0.36 5.36 -1.97
N GLN A 77 1.37 6.13 -1.57
CA GLN A 77 1.60 7.46 -2.10
C GLN A 77 2.77 7.47 -3.08
N ASN A 78 2.64 8.30 -4.12
CA ASN A 78 3.76 8.64 -4.98
C ASN A 78 4.39 9.96 -4.50
N GLY A 79 5.72 10.04 -4.59
CA GLY A 79 6.48 11.27 -4.30
C GLY A 79 7.29 11.21 -3.01
N MET A 80 7.99 12.31 -2.73
CA MET A 80 8.95 12.43 -1.63
C MET A 80 8.21 12.79 -0.32
N LEU A 81 7.91 11.79 0.51
CA LEU A 81 7.23 11.98 1.80
C LEU A 81 8.21 11.97 2.99
N GLU A 82 9.51 11.77 2.78
CA GLU A 82 10.50 11.63 3.86
C GLU A 82 10.40 12.75 4.89
N HIS A 83 10.50 14.01 4.46
CA HIS A 83 10.50 15.13 5.40
C HIS A 83 9.20 15.21 6.21
N CYS A 84 8.05 14.90 5.59
CA CYS A 84 6.77 14.86 6.29
C CYS A 84 6.79 13.75 7.34
N PHE A 85 7.22 12.55 6.95
CA PHE A 85 7.27 11.38 7.82
C PHE A 85 8.26 11.54 8.97
N GLU A 86 9.47 12.03 8.70
CA GLU A 86 10.49 12.32 9.71
C GLU A 86 9.98 13.29 10.77
N SER A 87 9.34 14.38 10.36
CA SER A 87 8.77 15.37 11.29
C SER A 87 7.72 14.80 12.25
N LYS A 88 7.14 13.64 11.92
CA LYS A 88 6.09 12.95 12.66
C LYS A 88 6.55 11.66 13.33
N GLY A 89 7.83 11.30 13.20
CA GLY A 89 8.36 10.02 13.69
C GLY A 89 7.91 8.80 12.89
N LEU A 90 7.49 8.99 11.64
CA LEU A 90 7.05 7.95 10.68
C LEU A 90 8.16 7.57 9.69
N GLY A 91 9.43 7.81 10.04
CA GLY A 91 10.58 7.56 9.16
C GLY A 91 10.62 6.14 8.59
N ASP A 92 10.18 5.15 9.37
CA ASP A 92 10.14 3.74 8.98
C ASP A 92 8.72 3.23 8.67
N ALA A 93 7.77 4.13 8.43
CA ALA A 93 6.42 3.75 8.08
C ALA A 93 6.37 2.92 6.79
N ASP A 94 5.42 2.00 6.76
CA ASP A 94 5.18 1.14 5.61
C ASP A 94 4.76 1.95 4.39
N GLN A 95 5.34 1.62 3.24
CA GLN A 95 5.12 2.37 2.00
C GLN A 95 4.97 1.42 0.82
N VAL A 96 4.14 1.83 -0.14
CA VAL A 96 3.91 1.10 -1.38
C VAL A 96 4.08 2.05 -2.56
N LEU A 97 5.09 1.74 -3.38
CA LEU A 97 5.32 2.39 -4.65
C LEU A 97 4.45 1.73 -5.72
N ALA A 98 3.24 2.24 -5.92
CA ALA A 98 2.24 1.60 -6.78
C ALA A 98 2.50 1.82 -8.29
N TYR A 99 2.66 0.74 -9.05
CA TYR A 99 2.69 0.75 -10.52
C TYR A 99 1.50 -0.04 -11.08
N PHE A 100 0.31 0.51 -10.85
CA PHE A 100 -0.93 0.05 -11.47
C PHE A 100 -1.87 1.26 -11.59
N ALA A 101 -2.88 1.15 -12.44
CA ALA A 101 -3.85 2.22 -12.67
C ALA A 101 -5.27 1.70 -12.49
N VAL A 102 -6.13 2.54 -11.90
CA VAL A 102 -7.58 2.30 -11.87
C VAL A 102 -8.26 3.40 -12.68
N SER A 103 -8.79 3.02 -13.85
CA SER A 103 -9.37 3.94 -14.82
C SER A 103 -10.56 4.70 -14.25
N LYS A 104 -11.57 3.98 -13.73
CA LYS A 104 -12.76 4.55 -13.06
C LYS A 104 -13.18 3.72 -11.85
N LEU A 105 -14.06 4.30 -11.03
CA LEU A 105 -14.54 3.66 -9.81
C LEU A 105 -15.29 2.37 -10.15
N GLY A 106 -14.94 1.28 -9.46
CA GLY A 106 -15.53 -0.04 -9.67
C GLY A 106 -14.94 -0.84 -10.83
N GLU A 107 -13.92 -0.32 -11.54
CA GLU A 107 -13.14 -1.13 -12.47
C GLU A 107 -11.95 -1.81 -11.77
N PRO A 108 -11.58 -3.02 -12.22
CA PRO A 108 -10.38 -3.67 -11.73
C PRO A 108 -9.14 -2.83 -12.09
N PRO A 109 -8.10 -2.85 -11.24
CA PRO A 109 -6.84 -2.21 -11.54
C PRO A 109 -6.13 -2.91 -12.71
N THR A 110 -5.48 -2.12 -13.55
CA THR A 110 -4.58 -2.58 -14.61
C THR A 110 -3.15 -2.52 -14.11
N ASP A 111 -2.45 -3.65 -14.18
CA ASP A 111 -1.03 -3.76 -13.83
C ASP A 111 -0.15 -2.89 -14.74
N GLY A 112 0.87 -2.24 -14.18
CA GLY A 112 1.85 -1.41 -14.87
C GLY A 112 3.03 -2.18 -15.48
N LYS A 113 2.88 -3.48 -15.71
CA LYS A 113 3.89 -4.30 -16.42
C LYS A 113 4.18 -3.76 -17.81
N THR A 114 5.44 -3.88 -18.21
CA THR A 114 5.94 -3.55 -19.56
C THR A 114 6.74 -4.71 -20.12
N ASP A 115 7.00 -4.71 -21.43
CA ASP A 115 7.87 -5.73 -22.05
C ASP A 115 9.27 -5.79 -21.42
N THR A 116 9.76 -4.65 -20.92
CA THR A 116 11.04 -4.52 -20.22
C THR A 116 10.99 -4.91 -18.75
N ASN A 117 9.81 -4.91 -18.12
CA ASN A 117 9.60 -5.24 -16.71
C ASN A 117 8.39 -6.19 -16.56
N PRO A 118 8.45 -7.43 -17.10
CA PRO A 118 7.35 -8.38 -17.07
C PRO A 118 6.98 -8.84 -15.66
N GLU A 119 7.89 -8.73 -14.70
CA GLU A 119 7.64 -8.99 -13.27
C GLU A 119 6.87 -7.87 -12.57
N GLY A 120 6.78 -6.68 -13.19
CA GLY A 120 6.17 -5.48 -12.61
C GLY A 120 7.11 -4.63 -11.75
N LEU A 121 6.66 -3.41 -11.48
CA LEU A 121 7.45 -2.38 -10.78
C LEU A 121 6.85 -1.98 -9.43
N THR A 122 5.64 -2.45 -9.09
CA THR A 122 5.04 -2.16 -7.79
C THR A 122 5.92 -2.73 -6.69
N ALA A 123 6.24 -1.96 -5.65
CA ALA A 123 7.06 -2.44 -4.55
C ALA A 123 6.50 -1.98 -3.20
N ALA A 124 6.77 -2.75 -2.15
CA ALA A 124 6.34 -2.46 -0.79
C ALA A 124 7.54 -2.50 0.17
N TYR A 125 7.52 -1.65 1.18
CA TYR A 125 8.50 -1.54 2.26
C TYR A 125 7.78 -1.57 3.62
N GLY A 126 8.40 -2.17 4.64
CA GLY A 126 7.91 -2.17 6.03
C GLY A 126 7.34 -3.49 6.55
N LYS A 127 6.63 -3.40 7.68
CA LYS A 127 6.06 -4.51 8.47
C LYS A 127 5.07 -5.38 7.69
N TRP A 128 4.24 -4.77 6.86
CA TRP A 128 3.12 -5.36 6.12
C TRP A 128 3.46 -5.77 4.69
N THR A 129 4.75 -5.81 4.36
CA THR A 129 5.29 -6.24 3.07
C THR A 129 4.87 -7.64 2.64
N ALA A 130 4.42 -8.53 3.54
CA ALA A 130 3.83 -9.81 3.14
C ALA A 130 2.33 -9.70 2.80
N ALA A 131 1.60 -8.81 3.48
CA ALA A 131 0.17 -8.63 3.29
C ALA A 131 -0.16 -7.87 2.00
N VAL A 132 0.66 -6.87 1.63
CA VAL A 132 0.46 -6.07 0.42
C VAL A 132 0.55 -6.91 -0.86
N PRO A 133 1.63 -7.68 -1.13
CA PRO A 133 1.71 -8.54 -2.31
C PRO A 133 0.63 -9.59 -2.34
N ALA A 134 0.28 -10.21 -1.20
CA ALA A 134 -0.79 -11.20 -1.16
C ALA A 134 -2.12 -10.63 -1.70
N ARG A 135 -2.46 -9.39 -1.30
CA ARG A 135 -3.64 -8.68 -1.78
C ARG A 135 -3.52 -8.30 -3.26
N LEU A 136 -2.38 -7.77 -3.70
CA LEU A 136 -2.17 -7.38 -5.09
C LEU A 136 -2.22 -8.61 -6.03
N HIS A 137 -1.56 -9.70 -5.66
CA HIS A 137 -1.55 -10.96 -6.41
C HIS A 137 -2.94 -11.60 -6.49
N ALA A 138 -3.77 -11.49 -5.45
CA ALA A 138 -5.16 -11.93 -5.50
C ALA A 138 -5.98 -11.19 -6.58
N GLY A 139 -5.61 -9.94 -6.88
CA GLY A 139 -6.15 -9.15 -7.98
C GLY A 139 -5.47 -9.32 -9.33
N GLY A 140 -4.50 -10.23 -9.46
CA GLY A 140 -3.69 -10.41 -10.67
C GLY A 140 -2.68 -9.29 -10.92
N LEU A 141 -2.47 -8.38 -9.96
CA LEU A 141 -1.44 -7.35 -10.01
C LEU A 141 -0.11 -7.89 -9.50
N SER A 142 0.97 -7.50 -10.14
CA SER A 142 2.32 -7.75 -9.63
C SER A 142 2.69 -6.87 -8.44
N CYS A 143 3.51 -7.45 -7.57
CA CYS A 143 4.36 -6.73 -6.66
C CYS A 143 5.76 -7.34 -6.75
N ASN A 144 6.77 -6.54 -7.06
CA ASN A 144 8.13 -6.98 -7.30
C ASN A 144 8.74 -7.57 -6.02
N GLU A 145 8.80 -8.89 -5.98
CA GLU A 145 9.35 -9.64 -4.85
C GLU A 145 10.90 -9.69 -4.87
N LYS A 146 11.55 -9.36 -6.00
CA LYS A 146 13.01 -9.55 -6.19
C LYS A 146 13.85 -8.75 -5.19
N ASN A 147 13.30 -7.66 -4.64
CA ASN A 147 13.95 -6.84 -3.63
C ASN A 147 13.28 -6.96 -2.24
N GLN A 148 12.24 -7.78 -2.08
CA GLN A 148 11.39 -7.76 -0.89
C GLN A 148 12.14 -8.12 0.39
N LEU A 149 13.09 -9.08 0.34
CA LEU A 149 13.90 -9.42 1.52
C LEU A 149 14.76 -8.24 1.98
N HIS A 150 15.31 -7.46 1.04
CA HIS A 150 16.07 -6.26 1.37
C HIS A 150 15.13 -5.11 1.73
N MET A 151 13.96 -4.97 1.11
CA MET A 151 12.96 -3.93 1.45
C MET A 151 12.23 -4.19 2.77
N VAL A 152 12.37 -5.38 3.34
CA VAL A 152 11.94 -5.67 4.72
C VAL A 152 12.99 -5.17 5.73
N LEU A 153 14.27 -5.15 5.34
CA LEU A 153 15.40 -4.94 6.25
C LEU A 153 16.10 -3.59 6.07
N GLU A 154 16.02 -3.00 4.87
CA GLU A 154 16.77 -1.85 4.41
C GLU A 154 15.90 -0.96 3.52
N LYS A 155 15.84 0.33 3.83
CA LYS A 155 15.01 1.30 3.10
C LYS A 155 15.64 1.78 1.79
N GLU A 156 16.97 1.74 1.69
CA GLU A 156 17.74 2.29 0.55
C GLU A 156 17.29 1.71 -0.81
N PRO A 157 17.07 0.39 -0.99
CA PRO A 157 16.58 -0.14 -2.27
C PRO A 157 15.19 0.37 -2.66
N PHE A 158 14.31 0.60 -1.66
CA PHE A 158 12.98 1.20 -1.88
C PHE A 158 13.09 2.66 -2.31
N HIS A 159 13.95 3.42 -1.64
CA HIS A 159 14.22 4.81 -1.98
C HIS A 159 14.78 4.97 -3.38
N LYS A 160 15.71 4.09 -3.79
CA LYS A 160 16.25 4.11 -5.14
C LYS A 160 15.15 3.96 -6.20
N GLN A 161 14.24 2.99 -6.04
CA GLN A 161 13.12 2.80 -6.95
C GLN A 161 12.15 3.99 -6.95
N MET A 162 11.93 4.60 -5.78
CA MET A 162 11.10 5.80 -5.67
C MET A 162 11.69 6.96 -6.46
N LEU A 163 13.02 7.17 -6.40
CA LEU A 163 13.71 8.20 -7.18
C LEU A 163 13.68 7.89 -8.68
N GLU A 164 13.87 6.64 -9.08
CA GLU A 164 13.80 6.20 -10.49
C GLU A 164 12.41 6.47 -11.11
N LYS A 165 11.33 6.42 -10.32
CA LYS A 165 9.97 6.74 -10.78
C LYS A 165 9.76 8.21 -11.15
N LEU A 166 10.61 9.10 -10.66
CA LEU A 166 10.45 10.55 -10.86
C LEU A 166 11.09 11.06 -12.16
N ILE A 167 11.79 10.20 -12.90
CA ILE A 167 12.53 10.51 -14.13
C ILE A 167 11.79 9.90 -15.33
#